data_AF-A0A564U4M1-F1
#
_entry.id   AF-A0A564U4M1-F1
#
_cell.length_a   1.000
_cell.length_b   1.000
_cell.length_c   1.000
_cell.angle_alpha   90.00
_cell.angle_beta   90.00
_cell.angle_gamma   90.00
#
_symmetry.space_group_name_H-M   'P 1'
#
loop_
_entity.id
_entity.type
_entity.pdbx_description
1 polymer ?
#
loop_
_entity_poly.entity_id
_entity_poly.type
_entity_poly.pdbx_seq_one_letter_code
_entity_poly.pdbx_strand_id
1 'polypeptide(L)'
;MPLFFVLRDSGGNTAATLGMMAVMLPVFFLGMYEKNGQPMEKLLSYYVQSRFLRPKIRPYKTNNYYAILMKGGMTHDSVLEKDR
;
A
#
# COMPACT_ATOMS: atom_id res chain seq x y z
N MET A 1 -17.50 -19.30 3.36
CA MET A 1 -18.88 -19.38 3.89
C MET A 1 -18.96 -19.00 5.38
N PRO A 2 -18.67 -17.75 5.82
CA PRO A 2 -18.87 -17.34 7.22
C PRO A 2 -20.23 -16.63 7.45
N LEU A 3 -20.67 -15.81 6.50
CA LEU A 3 -21.86 -14.95 6.64
C LEU A 3 -23.18 -15.72 6.74
N PHE A 4 -23.27 -16.88 6.08
CA PHE A 4 -24.46 -17.74 6.11
C PHE A 4 -24.82 -18.20 7.53
N PHE A 5 -23.79 -18.59 8.29
CA PHE A 5 -23.98 -19.15 9.63
C PHE A 5 -24.40 -18.07 10.62
N VAL A 6 -23.81 -16.86 10.53
CA VAL A 6 -24.17 -15.73 11.40
C VAL A 6 -25.63 -15.28 11.19
N LEU A 7 -26.11 -15.23 9.94
CA LEU A 7 -27.51 -14.84 9.68
C LEU A 7 -28.51 -15.98 9.91
N ARG A 8 -28.09 -17.24 9.73
CA ARG A 8 -28.93 -18.41 9.98
C ARG A 8 -29.32 -18.54 11.45
N ASP A 9 -28.42 -18.19 12.38
CA ASP A 9 -28.69 -18.24 13.82
C ASP A 9 -29.72 -17.19 14.27
N SER A 10 -29.92 -16.11 13.51
CA SER A 10 -30.84 -15.02 13.89
C SER A 10 -32.24 -15.11 13.28
N GLY A 11 -32.44 -15.80 12.15
CA GLY A 11 -33.70 -15.69 11.40
C GLY A 11 -34.05 -16.87 10.47
N GLY A 12 -33.42 -18.02 10.65
CA GLY A 12 -33.67 -19.21 9.83
C GLY A 12 -33.18 -19.08 8.38
N ASN A 13 -33.43 -20.12 7.58
CA ASN A 13 -32.88 -20.21 6.23
C ASN A 13 -33.37 -19.08 5.30
N THR A 14 -34.60 -18.58 5.49
CA THR A 14 -35.18 -17.52 4.65
C THR A 14 -34.56 -16.15 4.91
N ALA A 15 -34.29 -15.79 6.18
CA ALA A 15 -33.59 -14.55 6.48
C ALA A 15 -32.13 -14.60 6.04
N ALA A 16 -31.50 -15.77 6.13
CA ALA A 16 -30.13 -15.97 5.65
C ALA A 16 -30.01 -15.82 4.13
N THR A 17 -30.95 -16.38 3.35
CA THR A 17 -30.95 -16.22 1.89
C THR A 17 -31.25 -14.78 1.46
N LEU A 18 -32.20 -14.10 2.11
CA LEU A 18 -32.47 -12.68 1.86
C LEU A 18 -31.27 -11.79 2.21
N GLY A 19 -30.60 -12.06 3.33
CA GLY A 19 -29.40 -11.33 3.72
C GLY A 19 -28.24 -11.56 2.75
N MET A 20 -28.08 -12.76 2.22
CA MET A 20 -27.10 -13.03 1.15
C MET A 20 -27.40 -12.24 -0.12
N MET A 21 -28.67 -12.15 -0.55
CA MET A 21 -29.08 -11.35 -1.71
C MET A 21 -28.81 -9.86 -1.47
N ALA A 22 -29.12 -9.35 -0.28
CA ALA A 22 -28.87 -7.98 0.10
C ALA A 22 -27.38 -7.62 0.13
N VAL A 23 -26.49 -8.57 0.44
CA VAL A 23 -25.03 -8.39 0.42
C VAL A 23 -24.44 -8.57 -0.99
N MET A 24 -25.04 -9.43 -1.82
CA MET A 24 -24.63 -9.60 -3.22
C MET A 24 -24.82 -8.32 -4.02
N LEU A 25 -25.91 -7.57 -3.79
CA LEU A 25 -26.24 -6.33 -4.50
C LEU A 25 -25.15 -5.24 -4.42
N PRO A 26 -24.61 -4.85 -3.24
CA PRO A 26 -23.52 -3.88 -3.15
C PRO A 26 -22.20 -4.40 -3.73
N VAL A 27 -21.91 -5.71 -3.63
CA VAL A 27 -20.71 -6.32 -4.24
C VAL A 27 -20.84 -6.34 -5.77
N PHE A 28 -22.03 -6.59 -6.28
CA PHE A 28 -22.36 -6.54 -7.70
C PHE A 28 -22.18 -5.13 -8.26
N PHE A 29 -22.65 -4.10 -7.55
CA PHE A 29 -22.34 -2.72 -7.93
C PHE A 29 -20.85 -2.44 -7.91
N LEU A 30 -20.08 -2.95 -6.95
CA LEU A 30 -18.63 -2.78 -6.96
C LEU A 30 -17.94 -3.42 -8.17
N GLY A 31 -18.37 -4.63 -8.56
CA GLY A 31 -17.76 -5.38 -9.67
C GLY A 31 -18.21 -4.90 -11.06
N MET A 32 -19.48 -4.53 -11.21
CA MET A 32 -20.03 -4.01 -12.48
C MET A 32 -19.81 -2.50 -12.67
N TYR A 33 -19.36 -1.79 -11.64
CA TYR A 33 -19.06 -0.37 -11.76
C TYR A 33 -17.76 -0.16 -12.53
N GLU A 34 -17.90 -0.10 -13.84
CA GLU A 34 -16.87 0.35 -14.75
C GLU A 34 -17.01 1.85 -14.95
N LYS A 35 -16.03 2.61 -14.47
CA LYS A 35 -15.93 4.03 -14.79
C LYS A 35 -14.86 4.20 -15.86
N ASN A 36 -15.25 4.72 -17.03
CA ASN A 36 -14.35 4.90 -18.18
C ASN A 36 -13.69 3.59 -18.66
N GLY A 37 -14.38 2.45 -18.54
CA GLY A 37 -13.84 1.12 -18.89
C GLY A 37 -12.76 0.61 -17.94
N GLN A 38 -12.60 1.22 -16.76
CA GLN A 38 -11.71 0.72 -15.71
C GLN A 38 -12.52 0.14 -14.54
N PRO A 39 -12.17 -1.06 -14.05
CA PRO A 39 -12.80 -1.62 -12.87
C PRO A 39 -12.42 -0.81 -11.62
N MET A 40 -13.33 -0.73 -10.65
CA MET A 40 -13.15 0.05 -9.42
C MET A 40 -11.90 -0.37 -8.61
N GLU A 41 -11.53 -1.65 -8.69
CA GLU A 41 -10.32 -2.20 -8.07
C GLU A 41 -9.06 -1.44 -8.50
N LYS A 42 -8.97 -1.10 -9.78
CA LYS A 42 -7.82 -0.39 -10.36
C LYS A 42 -7.79 1.06 -9.87
N LEU A 43 -8.95 1.70 -9.79
CA LEU A 43 -9.08 3.04 -9.24
C LEU A 43 -8.66 3.09 -7.76
N LEU A 44 -9.10 2.12 -6.95
CA LEU A 44 -8.74 2.02 -5.54
C LEU A 44 -7.25 1.70 -5.36
N SER A 45 -6.69 0.83 -6.19
CA SER A 45 -5.26 0.53 -6.18
C SER A 45 -4.43 1.78 -6.46
N TYR A 46 -4.83 2.62 -7.42
CA TYR A 46 -4.18 3.92 -7.64
C TYR A 46 -4.32 4.88 -6.46
N TYR A 47 -5.49 4.91 -5.82
CA TYR A 47 -5.70 5.71 -4.62
C TYR A 47 -4.77 5.27 -3.47
N VAL A 48 -4.69 3.98 -3.19
CA VAL A 48 -3.81 3.44 -2.13
C VAL A 48 -2.33 3.66 -2.49
N GLN A 49 -1.94 3.39 -3.73
CA GLN A 49 -0.56 3.58 -4.19
C GLN A 49 -0.11 5.03 -4.08
N SER A 50 -0.96 5.97 -4.48
CA SER A 50 -0.66 7.41 -4.40
C SER A 50 -0.63 7.94 -2.96
N ARG A 51 -1.50 7.43 -2.09
CA ARG A 51 -1.62 7.89 -0.70
C ARG A 51 -0.55 7.28 0.21
N PHE A 52 -0.21 6.00 0.02
CA PHE A 52 0.58 5.23 0.99
C PHE A 52 1.90 4.69 0.42
N LEU A 53 1.93 4.13 -0.78
CA LEU A 53 3.14 3.45 -1.28
C LEU A 53 4.18 4.43 -1.83
N ARG A 54 3.75 5.45 -2.57
CA ARG A 54 4.67 6.44 -3.14
C ARG A 54 5.07 7.45 -2.07
N PRO A 55 6.35 7.52 -1.67
CA PRO A 55 6.81 8.51 -0.70
C PRO A 55 6.63 9.92 -1.28
N LYS A 56 6.10 10.84 -0.46
CA LYS A 56 5.82 12.22 -0.85
C LYS A 56 7.09 12.99 -1.26
N ILE A 57 8.21 12.68 -0.62
CA ILE A 57 9.50 13.28 -0.92
C ILE A 57 10.23 12.36 -1.88
N ARG A 58 10.58 12.84 -3.08
CA ARG A 58 11.42 12.08 -4.02
C ARG A 58 12.84 12.02 -3.44
N PRO A 59 13.35 10.85 -3.01
CA PRO A 59 14.67 10.77 -2.43
C PRO A 59 15.70 10.75 -3.57
N TYR A 60 16.36 11.88 -3.81
CA TYR A 60 17.52 11.94 -4.69
C TYR A 60 18.73 11.38 -3.93
N LYS A 61 18.97 10.08 -4.08
CA LYS A 61 20.19 9.45 -3.58
C LYS A 61 21.12 9.19 -4.75
N THR A 62 22.28 9.83 -4.72
CA THR A 62 23.39 9.50 -5.62
C THR A 62 24.34 8.58 -4.86
N ASN A 63 24.68 7.42 -5.44
CA ASN A 63 25.76 6.57 -4.92
C ASN A 63 27.10 7.21 -5.31
N ASN A 64 27.52 8.22 -4.54
CA ASN A 64 28.77 8.94 -4.77
C ASN A 64 29.98 8.10 -4.31
N TYR A 65 30.79 7.64 -5.27
CA TYR A 65 32.04 6.90 -5.00
C TYR A 65 33.05 7.71 -4.15
N TYR A 66 33.09 9.04 -4.35
CA TYR A 66 33.98 9.96 -3.63
C TYR A 66 33.68 10.12 -2.12
N ALA A 67 32.51 9.67 -1.65
CA ALA A 67 32.18 9.72 -0.22
C ALA A 67 33.11 8.84 0.62
N ILE A 68 33.64 7.75 0.05
CA ILE A 68 34.57 6.84 0.73
C ILE A 68 35.94 7.49 0.87
N LEU A 69 36.40 8.20 -0.17
CA LEU A 69 37.67 8.94 -0.19
C LEU A 69 37.68 10.06 0.86
N MET A 70 36.59 10.85 0.93
CA MET A 70 36.44 11.92 1.93
C MET A 70 36.37 11.36 3.37
N LYS A 71 35.78 10.17 3.55
CA LYS A 71 35.68 9.52 4.87
C LYS A 71 37.02 8.93 5.34
N GLY A 72 37.88 8.47 4.43
CA GLY A 72 39.24 8.00 4.72
C GLY A 72 40.27 9.13 4.92
N GLY A 73 40.01 10.32 4.39
CA GLY A 73 40.86 11.50 4.62
C GLY A 73 40.85 11.99 6.08
N MET A 74 39.71 11.90 6.77
CA MET A 74 39.58 12.29 8.18
C MET A 74 40.46 11.46 9.14
N THR A 75 40.93 10.28 8.72
CA THR A 75 41.88 9.47 9.50
C THR A 75 43.35 9.79 9.21
N HIS A 76 43.66 10.55 8.15
CA HIS A 76 45.04 10.89 7.78
C HIS A 76 45.49 12.28 8.27
N ASP A 77 44.56 13.21 8.49
CA ASP A 77 44.91 14.56 8.97
C ASP A 77 45.37 14.59 10.43
N SER A 78 44.92 13.65 11.27
CA SER A 78 45.37 13.55 12.67
C SER A 78 46.81 13.03 12.82
N VAL A 79 47.39 12.44 11.76
CA VAL A 79 48.78 11.96 11.75
C VAL A 79 49.74 13.05 11.27
N LEU A 80 49.30 13.96 10.40
CA LEU A 80 50.14 15.04 9.86
C LEU A 80 50.28 16.25 10.80
N GLU A 81 49.36 16.47 11.75
CA GLU A 81 49.50 17.54 12.75
C GLU A 81 50.42 17.19 13.93
N LYS A 82 50.81 15.91 14.10
CA LYS A 82 51.66 15.48 15.23
C LYS A 82 53.17 15.59 14.95
N ASP A 83 53.55 15.95 13.72
CA ASP A 83 54.96 16.03 13.27
C ASP A 83 55.44 17.47 12.99
N ARG A 84 54.81 18.48 13.61
CA ARG A 84 55.23 19.89 13.51
C ARG A 84 55.44 20.54 14.87
#